data_AF-R1EVT6-F1
#
_entry.id   AF-R1EVT6-F1
#
_cell.length_a   1.000
_cell.length_b   1.000
_cell.length_c   1.000
_cell.angle_alpha   90.00
_cell.angle_beta   90.00
_cell.angle_gamma   90.00
#
_symmetry.space_group_name_H-M   'P 1'
#
loop_
_entity.id
_entity.type
_entity.pdbx_description
1 polymer ?
#
loop_
_entity_poly.entity_id
_entity_poly.type
_entity_poly.pdbx_seq_one_letter_code
_entity_poly.pdbx_strand_id
1 'polypeptide(L)'
;MVAAGGLALVVPCYNEEERLRSAAFVSYLAETPTVRLIFVDDGSSDGTNCGKAEAVRRGMLHALESDAQYGAVGFWDSDLATPLSAVAELHSVLCSNPALQMVQGGTEAAAETPSFEHSIFECVSAAAASVRFPLHEWVDVAGSKLRLTDVARMAYGLCQIYATYFLHEWPSGEPCTAAQATARRLLFAWGALLCTLLATLAAPLLWWRLL
;
A
#
# COMPACT_ATOMS: atom_id res chain seq x y z
N MET A 1 -12.66 -26.87 1.15
CA MET A 1 -11.39 -27.03 1.88
C MET A 1 -10.33 -26.25 1.14
N VAL A 2 -9.88 -25.11 1.66
CA VAL A 2 -8.62 -24.53 1.19
C VAL A 2 -7.55 -25.50 1.68
N ALA A 3 -6.86 -26.17 0.77
CA ALA A 3 -5.79 -27.08 1.14
C ALA A 3 -4.73 -26.31 1.94
N ALA A 4 -4.05 -27.00 2.87
CA ALA A 4 -2.86 -26.52 3.56
C ALA A 4 -1.69 -26.34 2.58
N GLY A 5 -1.90 -25.53 1.55
CA GLY A 5 -0.93 -25.20 0.51
C GLY A 5 0.10 -24.22 1.03
N GLY A 6 1.23 -24.14 0.34
CA GLY A 6 2.28 -23.17 0.68
C GLY A 6 1.79 -21.72 0.59
N LEU A 7 2.56 -20.81 1.20
CA LEU A 7 2.32 -19.37 1.16
C LEU A 7 3.30 -18.73 0.16
N ALA A 8 2.79 -17.97 -0.80
CA ALA A 8 3.62 -17.06 -1.58
C ALA A 8 3.61 -15.66 -0.96
N LEU A 9 4.79 -15.14 -0.62
CA LEU A 9 4.95 -13.82 -0.02
C LEU A 9 5.73 -12.91 -0.96
N VAL A 10 5.03 -11.90 -1.49
CA VAL A 10 5.60 -10.88 -2.38
C VAL A 10 6.32 -9.83 -1.55
N VAL A 11 7.60 -9.61 -1.83
CA VAL A 11 8.44 -8.63 -1.13
C VAL A 11 8.86 -7.56 -2.15
N PRO A 12 8.23 -6.38 -2.18
CA PRO A 12 8.64 -5.30 -3.07
C PRO A 12 9.97 -4.73 -2.59
N CYS A 13 10.92 -4.54 -3.50
CA CYS A 13 12.25 -4.01 -3.21
C CYS A 13 12.54 -2.80 -4.10
N TYR A 14 12.38 -1.59 -3.55
CA TYR A 14 12.73 -0.33 -4.24
C TYR A 14 13.96 0.31 -3.59
N ASN A 15 15.07 0.39 -4.31
CA ASN A 15 16.35 0.90 -3.80
C ASN A 15 16.73 0.29 -2.44
N GLU A 16 16.54 -1.03 -2.31
CA GLU A 16 16.77 -1.77 -1.05
C GLU A 16 18.12 -2.47 -1.00
N GLU A 17 18.96 -2.38 -2.04
CA GLU A 17 20.22 -3.13 -2.16
C GLU A 17 21.10 -3.05 -0.90
N GLU A 18 21.27 -1.85 -0.33
CA GLU A 18 22.10 -1.62 0.85
C GLU A 18 21.36 -1.87 2.18
N ARG A 19 20.03 -1.98 2.17
CA ARG A 19 19.18 -2.05 3.37
C ARG A 19 18.53 -3.42 3.57
N LEU A 20 18.53 -4.25 2.53
CA LEU A 20 17.87 -5.54 2.52
C LEU A 20 18.55 -6.48 3.52
N ARG A 21 17.79 -6.91 4.54
CA ARG A 21 18.24 -7.85 5.56
C ARG A 21 18.21 -9.29 5.04
N SER A 22 18.98 -9.58 4.00
CA SER A 22 19.00 -10.87 3.30
C SER A 22 19.18 -12.07 4.24
N ALA A 23 20.06 -11.94 5.24
CA ALA A 23 20.29 -12.97 6.26
C ALA A 23 19.00 -13.34 7.03
N ALA A 24 18.14 -12.36 7.35
CA ALA A 24 16.88 -12.62 8.05
C ALA A 24 15.91 -13.42 7.18
N PHE A 25 15.80 -13.09 5.89
CA PHE A 25 14.98 -13.84 4.94
C PHE A 25 15.50 -15.26 4.69
N VAL A 26 16.82 -15.44 4.60
CA VAL A 26 17.45 -16.76 4.44
C VAL A 26 17.19 -17.64 5.66
N SER A 27 17.40 -17.11 6.88
CA SER A 27 17.09 -17.85 8.12
C SER A 27 15.61 -18.23 8.19
N TYR A 28 14.73 -17.29 7.84
CA TYR A 28 13.29 -17.54 7.83
C TYR A 28 12.90 -18.66 6.85
N LEU A 29 13.45 -18.67 5.63
CA LEU A 29 13.19 -19.74 4.64
C LEU A 29 13.71 -21.11 5.09
N ALA A 30 14.81 -21.16 5.86
CA ALA A 30 15.31 -22.40 6.43
C ALA A 30 14.34 -23.02 7.45
N GLU A 31 13.58 -22.17 8.15
CA GLU A 31 12.61 -22.57 9.18
C GLU A 31 11.20 -22.81 8.60
N THR A 32 10.89 -22.24 7.42
CA THR A 32 9.55 -22.24 6.82
C THR A 32 9.54 -22.72 5.36
N PRO A 33 9.80 -24.02 5.09
CA PRO A 33 9.93 -24.54 3.72
C PRO A 33 8.65 -24.47 2.88
N THR A 34 7.50 -24.25 3.52
CA THR A 34 6.21 -24.05 2.85
C THR A 34 5.98 -22.62 2.39
N VAL A 35 6.86 -21.68 2.76
CA VAL A 35 6.79 -20.29 2.31
C VAL A 35 7.73 -20.08 1.13
N ARG A 36 7.24 -19.43 0.07
CA ARG A 36 8.06 -18.93 -1.03
C ARG A 36 8.08 -17.41 -1.00
N LEU A 37 9.27 -16.83 -0.95
CA LEU A 37 9.47 -15.39 -1.10
C LEU A 37 9.61 -15.04 -2.59
N ILE A 38 8.89 -14.02 -3.05
CA ILE A 38 8.98 -13.45 -4.39
C ILE A 38 9.45 -12.01 -4.24
N PHE A 39 10.75 -11.79 -4.40
CA PHE A 39 11.31 -10.43 -4.40
C PHE A 39 11.00 -9.77 -5.74
N VAL A 40 10.38 -8.59 -5.69
CA VAL A 40 10.05 -7.81 -6.89
C VAL A 40 10.80 -6.51 -6.82
N ASP A 41 11.85 -6.41 -7.63
CA ASP A 41 12.50 -5.13 -7.92
C ASP A 41 11.65 -4.42 -8.98
N ASP A 42 11.11 -3.25 -8.67
CA ASP A 42 10.41 -2.42 -9.65
C ASP A 42 11.39 -1.72 -10.59
N GLY A 43 12.70 -1.74 -10.30
CA GLY A 43 13.82 -1.61 -11.24
C GLY A 43 13.83 -0.38 -12.15
N SER A 44 12.96 0.60 -11.89
CA SER A 44 12.67 1.66 -12.83
C SER A 44 13.85 2.62 -12.94
N SER A 45 14.66 2.37 -13.97
CA SER A 45 15.69 3.27 -14.48
C SER A 45 15.20 4.06 -15.71
N ASP A 46 13.97 3.81 -16.18
CA ASP A 46 13.37 4.43 -17.37
C ASP A 46 12.38 5.58 -17.07
N GLY A 47 12.26 5.98 -15.80
CA GLY A 47 11.39 7.08 -15.37
C GLY A 47 9.94 6.67 -15.16
N THR A 48 9.60 5.39 -15.28
CA THR A 48 8.28 4.86 -14.93
C THR A 48 8.26 4.56 -13.43
N ASN A 49 7.94 5.55 -12.59
CA ASN A 49 7.66 5.28 -11.18
C ASN A 49 6.39 4.43 -11.07
N CYS A 50 6.57 3.12 -11.15
CA CYS A 50 5.56 2.09 -10.97
C CYS A 50 5.23 1.95 -9.48
N GLY A 51 6.21 2.22 -8.61
CA GLY A 51 6.07 2.28 -7.16
C GLY A 51 5.74 0.92 -6.54
N LYS A 52 5.70 0.92 -5.20
CA LYS A 52 5.42 -0.28 -4.40
C LYS A 52 4.15 -1.01 -4.82
N ALA A 53 3.10 -0.27 -5.18
CA ALA A 53 1.82 -0.86 -5.58
C ALA A 53 1.94 -1.71 -6.85
N GLU A 54 2.69 -1.25 -7.85
CA GLU A 54 2.92 -2.03 -9.07
C GLU A 54 3.86 -3.21 -8.82
N ALA A 55 4.89 -3.04 -7.99
CA ALA A 55 5.76 -4.15 -7.56
C ALA A 55 4.93 -5.27 -6.91
N VAL A 56 4.04 -4.90 -5.97
CA VAL A 56 3.10 -5.83 -5.34
C VAL A 56 2.18 -6.46 -6.38
N ARG A 57 1.57 -5.68 -7.29
CA ARG A 57 0.68 -6.20 -8.34
C ARG A 57 1.38 -7.24 -9.22
N ARG A 58 2.60 -6.95 -9.68
CA ARG A 58 3.40 -7.86 -10.52
C ARG A 58 3.76 -9.14 -9.79
N GLY A 59 4.15 -9.05 -8.52
CA GLY A 59 4.43 -10.23 -7.70
C GLY A 59 3.20 -11.08 -7.44
N MET A 60 2.05 -10.45 -7.19
CA MET A 60 0.77 -11.15 -6.97
C MET A 60 0.34 -11.90 -8.22
N LEU A 61 0.39 -11.27 -9.39
CA LEU A 61 0.10 -11.93 -10.67
C LEU A 61 1.05 -13.11 -10.91
N HIS A 62 2.35 -12.91 -10.68
CA HIS A 62 3.33 -13.99 -10.82
C HIS A 62 3.04 -15.18 -9.89
N ALA A 63 2.64 -14.92 -8.64
CA ALA A 63 2.26 -15.98 -7.70
C ALA A 63 1.02 -16.76 -8.17
N LEU A 64 0.01 -16.05 -8.68
CA LEU A 64 -1.24 -16.64 -9.16
C LEU A 64 -1.07 -17.41 -10.49
N GLU A 65 -0.16 -16.96 -11.35
CA GLU A 65 0.14 -17.58 -12.65
C GLU A 65 1.13 -18.75 -12.54
N SER A 66 1.77 -18.93 -11.38
CA SER A 66 2.73 -20.01 -11.18
C SER A 66 2.05 -21.38 -11.09
N ASP A 67 2.71 -22.41 -11.62
CA ASP A 67 2.24 -23.80 -11.49
C ASP A 67 2.24 -24.32 -10.04
N ALA A 68 2.87 -23.58 -9.12
CA ALA A 68 2.84 -23.88 -7.71
C ALA A 68 1.47 -23.47 -7.14
N GLN A 69 0.64 -24.46 -6.80
CA GLN A 69 -0.64 -24.20 -6.14
C GLN A 69 -0.42 -23.75 -4.69
N TYR A 70 -0.38 -22.43 -4.49
CA TYR A 70 -0.34 -21.82 -3.16
C TYR A 70 -1.74 -21.87 -2.51
N GLY A 71 -1.76 -22.12 -1.20
CA GLY A 71 -2.99 -22.01 -0.40
C GLY A 71 -3.34 -20.56 -0.08
N ALA A 72 -2.34 -19.68 -0.08
CA ALA A 72 -2.48 -18.25 0.17
C ALA A 72 -1.38 -17.46 -0.54
N VAL A 73 -1.68 -16.20 -0.86
CA VAL A 73 -0.71 -15.22 -1.36
C VAL A 73 -0.82 -13.96 -0.51
N GLY A 74 0.32 -13.37 -0.15
CA GLY A 74 0.40 -12.14 0.63
C GLY A 74 1.54 -11.25 0.16
N PHE A 75 1.63 -10.03 0.69
CA PHE A 75 2.80 -9.17 0.53
C PHE A 75 3.40 -8.83 1.89
N TRP A 76 4.70 -8.55 1.91
CA TRP A 76 5.44 -8.15 3.11
C TRP A 76 6.49 -7.09 2.78
N ASP A 77 6.68 -6.12 3.66
CA ASP A 77 7.67 -5.06 3.44
C ASP A 77 9.10 -5.57 3.60
N SER A 78 10.00 -5.08 2.74
CA SER A 78 11.40 -5.51 2.68
C SER A 78 12.28 -5.00 3.83
N ASP A 79 11.84 -3.93 4.50
CA ASP A 79 12.57 -3.29 5.61
C ASP A 79 12.44 -4.04 6.94
N LEU A 80 11.52 -5.01 7.01
CA LEU A 80 11.17 -5.76 8.21
C LEU A 80 10.73 -4.86 9.37
N ALA A 81 10.08 -3.72 9.08
CA ALA A 81 9.39 -2.92 10.09
C ALA A 81 8.37 -3.75 10.88
N THR A 82 7.79 -4.77 10.21
CA THR A 82 7.08 -5.87 10.85
C THR A 82 7.93 -7.15 10.78
N PRO A 83 8.19 -7.83 11.91
CA PRO A 83 9.06 -9.00 11.94
C PRO A 83 8.46 -10.19 11.19
N LEU A 84 9.31 -11.01 10.55
CA LEU A 84 8.89 -12.19 9.78
C LEU A 84 8.15 -13.25 10.60
N SER A 85 8.32 -13.26 11.93
CA SER A 85 7.55 -14.12 12.84
C SER A 85 6.04 -13.90 12.71
N ALA A 86 5.60 -12.65 12.49
CA ALA A 86 4.19 -12.31 12.32
C ALA A 86 3.56 -12.96 11.08
N VAL A 87 4.35 -13.30 10.05
CA VAL A 87 3.84 -14.00 8.86
C VAL A 87 3.22 -15.35 9.25
N ALA A 88 3.87 -16.08 10.18
CA ALA A 88 3.37 -17.38 10.63
C ALA A 88 2.04 -17.25 11.39
N GLU A 89 1.88 -16.21 12.21
CA GLU A 89 0.66 -15.92 12.95
C GLU A 89 -0.49 -15.59 12.00
N LEU A 90 -0.26 -14.68 11.05
CA LEU A 90 -1.25 -14.27 10.06
C LEU A 90 -1.69 -15.45 9.17
N HIS A 91 -0.74 -16.28 8.74
CA HIS A 91 -1.01 -17.47 7.96
C HIS A 91 -1.81 -18.51 8.75
N SER A 92 -1.50 -18.69 10.04
CA SER A 92 -2.24 -19.59 10.94
C SER A 92 -3.70 -19.16 11.10
N VAL A 93 -3.95 -17.85 11.26
CA VAL A 93 -5.32 -17.30 11.34
C VAL A 93 -6.11 -17.58 10.06
N LEU A 94 -5.48 -17.40 8.90
CA LEU A 94 -6.10 -17.69 7.60
C LEU A 94 -6.41 -19.18 7.44
N CYS A 95 -5.48 -20.06 7.82
CA CYS A 95 -5.66 -21.52 7.75
C CYS A 95 -6.72 -22.04 8.73
N SER A 96 -6.81 -21.44 9.93
CA SER A 96 -7.69 -21.91 11.00
C SER A 96 -9.15 -21.54 10.77
N ASN A 97 -9.44 -20.57 9.89
CA ASN A 97 -10.79 -20.16 9.55
C ASN A 97 -11.01 -20.22 8.03
N PRO A 98 -11.56 -21.33 7.50
CA PRO A 98 -11.82 -21.47 6.07
C PRO A 98 -12.82 -20.46 5.48
N ALA A 99 -13.60 -19.77 6.32
CA ALA A 99 -14.48 -18.69 5.87
C ALA A 99 -13.73 -17.38 5.63
N LEU A 100 -12.53 -17.24 6.21
CA LEU A 100 -11.69 -16.05 6.11
C LEU A 100 -10.95 -16.05 4.77
N GLN A 101 -11.09 -14.97 4.03
CA GLN A 101 -10.45 -14.80 2.72
C GLN A 101 -9.25 -13.85 2.79
N MET A 102 -9.16 -13.03 3.84
CA MET A 102 -8.10 -12.05 4.00
C MET A 102 -7.75 -11.82 5.47
N VAL A 103 -6.45 -11.70 5.73
CA VAL A 103 -5.87 -11.30 7.01
C VAL A 103 -4.97 -10.11 6.77
N GLN A 104 -5.09 -9.08 7.60
CA GLN A 104 -4.22 -7.91 7.56
C GLN A 104 -3.61 -7.65 8.94
N GLY A 105 -2.29 -7.46 9.01
CA GLY A 105 -1.64 -6.98 10.22
C GLY A 105 -1.91 -5.48 10.45
N GLY A 106 -2.16 -5.08 11.69
CA GLY A 106 -2.31 -3.67 12.07
C GLY A 106 -1.96 -3.44 13.54
N THR A 107 -1.64 -2.20 13.90
CA THR A 107 -1.40 -1.83 15.31
C THR A 107 -2.73 -1.77 16.08
N GLU A 108 -2.68 -1.95 17.40
CA GLU A 108 -3.87 -2.02 18.27
C GLU A 108 -4.80 -0.80 18.17
N ALA A 109 -4.29 0.39 17.80
CA ALA A 109 -5.11 1.58 17.55
C ALA A 109 -6.07 1.45 16.35
N ALA A 110 -5.86 0.45 15.49
CA ALA A 110 -6.72 0.14 14.35
C ALA A 110 -7.56 -1.13 14.57
N ALA A 111 -7.44 -1.80 15.72
CA ALA A 111 -8.20 -3.00 16.07
C ALA A 111 -9.60 -2.66 16.59
N GLU A 112 -10.34 -1.81 15.87
CA GLU A 112 -11.77 -1.67 16.10
C GLU A 112 -12.53 -2.64 15.20
N THR A 113 -13.62 -3.14 15.79
CA THR A 113 -14.65 -4.08 15.32
C THR A 113 -14.93 -4.15 13.81
N PRO A 114 -15.55 -5.24 13.31
CA PRO A 114 -15.99 -5.36 11.93
C PRO A 114 -17.13 -4.38 11.63
N SER A 115 -16.82 -3.09 11.51
CA SER A 115 -17.70 -2.07 10.96
C SER A 115 -17.45 -2.04 9.45
N PHE A 116 -18.38 -2.65 8.73
CA PHE A 116 -18.58 -2.44 7.30
C PHE A 116 -18.95 -0.96 7.08
N GLU A 117 -17.97 -0.07 6.97
CA GLU A 117 -18.19 1.29 6.45
C GLU A 117 -17.36 1.52 5.17
N HIS A 118 -18.05 1.27 4.05
CA HIS A 118 -18.05 2.03 2.81
C HIS A 118 -16.81 2.88 2.50
N SER A 119 -15.72 2.25 2.06
CA SER A 119 -14.70 2.92 1.26
C SER A 119 -13.76 1.90 0.58
N ILE A 120 -13.70 1.96 -0.75
CA ILE A 120 -12.69 1.33 -1.64
C ILE A 120 -12.74 -0.21 -1.81
N PHE A 121 -13.29 -0.99 -0.87
CA PHE A 121 -13.25 -2.47 -0.93
C PHE A 121 -14.51 -3.18 -1.44
N GLU A 122 -15.52 -2.45 -1.93
CA GLU A 122 -16.81 -3.02 -2.35
C GLU A 122 -16.73 -3.93 -3.60
N CYS A 123 -15.59 -3.95 -4.30
CA CYS A 123 -15.38 -4.85 -5.44
C CYS A 123 -14.93 -6.28 -5.04
N VAL A 124 -14.58 -6.50 -3.78
CA VAL A 124 -14.35 -7.85 -3.23
C VAL A 124 -15.64 -8.27 -2.54
N SER A 125 -16.42 -9.11 -3.23
CA SER A 125 -17.70 -9.73 -2.83
C SER A 125 -18.12 -9.51 -1.37
N ALA A 126 -19.35 -9.00 -1.17
CA ALA A 126 -20.00 -8.70 0.12
C ALA A 126 -20.09 -9.85 1.15
N ALA A 127 -19.44 -10.99 0.90
CA ALA A 127 -19.32 -12.14 1.80
C ALA A 127 -17.86 -12.50 2.17
N ALA A 128 -16.85 -11.73 1.74
CA ALA A 128 -15.46 -11.99 2.06
C ALA A 128 -15.17 -11.64 3.53
N ALA A 129 -15.16 -12.64 4.40
CA ALA A 129 -14.72 -12.42 5.78
C ALA A 129 -13.24 -12.00 5.75
N SER A 130 -12.96 -10.82 6.30
CA SER A 130 -11.62 -10.30 6.50
C SER A 130 -11.42 -9.95 7.96
N VAL A 131 -10.19 -10.09 8.45
CA VAL A 131 -9.86 -9.76 9.84
C VAL A 131 -8.58 -8.93 9.89
N ARG A 132 -8.55 -7.98 10.80
CA ARG A 132 -7.34 -7.26 11.18
C ARG A 132 -6.75 -7.95 12.42
N PHE A 133 -5.52 -8.41 12.30
CA PHE A 133 -4.79 -9.07 13.38
C PHE A 133 -3.84 -8.07 14.06
N PRO A 134 -3.86 -7.97 15.39
CA PRO A 134 -2.99 -7.05 16.11
C PRO A 134 -1.53 -7.50 16.00
N LEU A 135 -0.66 -6.59 15.56
CA LEU A 135 0.78 -6.78 15.55
C LEU A 135 1.36 -6.23 16.85
N HIS A 136 1.95 -7.11 17.66
CA HIS A 136 2.50 -6.75 18.99
C HIS A 136 3.93 -6.18 18.93
N GLU A 137 4.60 -6.30 17.79
CA GLU A 137 5.96 -5.80 17.58
C GLU A 137 6.01 -4.96 16.31
N TRP A 138 6.56 -3.75 16.44
CA TRP A 138 6.83 -2.84 15.33
C TRP A 138 8.21 -2.22 15.55
N VAL A 139 9.08 -2.32 14.55
CA VAL A 139 10.44 -1.81 14.61
C VAL A 139 10.53 -0.57 13.73
N ASP A 140 10.84 0.57 14.32
CA ASP A 140 11.08 1.80 13.56
C ASP A 140 12.39 1.65 12.78
N VAL A 141 12.28 1.69 11.45
CA VAL A 141 13.42 1.57 10.54
C VAL A 141 13.72 2.96 9.99
N ALA A 142 14.76 3.61 10.53
CA ALA A 142 15.17 4.95 10.11
C ALA A 142 15.62 4.95 8.63
N GLY A 143 15.05 5.82 7.79
CA GLY A 143 15.45 5.84 6.38
C GLY A 143 14.91 6.95 5.47
N SER A 144 13.84 7.66 5.82
CA SER A 144 13.31 8.72 4.95
C SER A 144 13.33 10.08 5.64
N LYS A 145 14.48 10.77 5.55
CA LYS A 145 14.51 12.22 5.84
C LYS A 145 13.71 12.91 4.75
N LEU A 146 12.50 13.38 5.08
CA LEU A 146 11.67 14.18 4.19
C LEU A 146 12.45 15.43 3.75
N ARG A 147 12.76 15.51 2.45
CA ARG A 147 13.31 16.74 1.87
C ARG A 147 12.16 17.65 1.46
N LEU A 148 12.41 18.95 1.37
CA LEU A 148 11.43 19.90 0.83
C LEU A 148 10.97 19.53 -0.60
N THR A 149 11.86 18.93 -1.39
CA THR A 149 11.52 18.41 -2.72
C THR A 149 10.55 17.24 -2.67
N ASP A 150 10.62 16.39 -1.64
CA ASP A 150 9.70 15.28 -1.46
C ASP A 150 8.31 15.81 -1.04
N VAL A 151 8.25 16.86 -0.21
CA VAL A 151 6.99 17.56 0.12
C VAL A 151 6.33 18.14 -1.14
N ALA A 152 7.09 18.76 -2.03
CA ALA A 152 6.56 19.28 -3.30
C ALA A 152 6.05 18.14 -4.22
N ARG A 153 6.77 17.01 -4.29
CA ARG A 153 6.31 15.82 -5.03
C ARG A 153 5.06 15.21 -4.42
N MET A 154 4.94 15.18 -3.09
CA MET A 154 3.73 14.71 -2.41
C MET A 154 2.53 15.58 -2.78
N ALA A 155 2.68 16.91 -2.74
CA ALA A 155 1.61 17.83 -3.15
C ALA A 155 1.21 17.61 -4.62
N TYR A 156 2.18 17.46 -5.53
CA TYR A 156 1.92 17.14 -6.93
C TYR A 156 1.21 15.79 -7.10
N GLY A 157 1.67 14.75 -6.42
CA GLY A 157 1.05 13.43 -6.45
C GLY A 157 -0.39 13.43 -5.91
N LEU A 158 -0.67 14.18 -4.84
CA LEU A 158 -2.03 14.37 -4.34
C LEU A 158 -2.93 15.09 -5.37
N CYS A 159 -2.42 16.11 -6.06
CA CYS A 159 -3.14 16.75 -7.15
C CYS A 159 -3.43 15.79 -8.31
N GLN A 160 -2.48 14.91 -8.65
CA GLN A 160 -2.68 13.87 -9.67
C GLN A 160 -3.73 12.85 -9.25
N ILE A 161 -3.65 12.33 -8.02
CA ILE A 161 -4.67 11.41 -7.47
C ILE A 161 -6.04 12.09 -7.49
N TYR A 162 -6.12 13.34 -7.04
CA TYR A 162 -7.36 14.09 -7.08
C TYR A 162 -7.90 14.21 -8.51
N ALA A 163 -7.05 14.60 -9.46
CA ALA A 163 -7.46 14.74 -10.85
C ALA A 163 -7.94 13.41 -11.46
N THR A 164 -7.18 12.33 -11.24
CA THR A 164 -7.50 11.00 -11.79
C THR A 164 -8.77 10.41 -11.20
N TYR A 165 -8.98 10.53 -9.88
CA TYR A 165 -10.09 9.83 -9.21
C TYR A 165 -11.32 10.71 -8.95
N PHE A 166 -11.16 12.04 -8.87
CA PHE A 166 -12.25 12.94 -8.49
C PHE A 166 -12.70 13.88 -9.62
N LEU A 167 -11.88 14.09 -10.65
CA LEU A 167 -12.28 14.81 -11.87
C LEU A 167 -12.72 13.88 -13.01
N HIS A 168 -12.29 12.61 -12.98
CA HIS A 168 -12.85 11.54 -13.81
C HIS A 168 -14.12 10.99 -13.16
N GLU A 169 -15.13 10.68 -13.97
CA GLU A 169 -16.31 9.94 -13.49
C GLU A 169 -15.88 8.51 -13.18
N TRP A 170 -15.77 8.19 -11.89
CA TRP A 170 -15.63 6.82 -11.43
C TRP A 170 -16.96 6.09 -11.65
N PRO A 171 -17.00 4.84 -12.13
CA PRO A 171 -18.24 4.10 -12.35
C PRO A 171 -18.79 3.64 -10.99
N SER A 172 -19.31 4.56 -10.19
CA SER A 172 -19.91 4.29 -8.87
C SER A 172 -21.34 3.72 -8.96
N GLY A 173 -21.78 3.23 -10.13
CA GLY A 173 -23.13 2.71 -10.34
C GLY A 173 -24.24 3.77 -10.36
N GLU A 174 -24.06 4.89 -9.65
CA GLU A 174 -24.95 6.06 -9.71
C GLU A 174 -24.39 7.15 -10.63
N PRO A 175 -25.17 7.66 -11.60
CA PRO A 175 -24.71 8.72 -12.48
C PRO A 175 -24.53 10.03 -11.71
N CYS A 176 -23.29 10.54 -11.70
CA CYS A 176 -22.99 11.88 -11.20
C CYS A 176 -23.74 12.92 -12.06
N THR A 177 -24.48 13.84 -11.43
CA THR A 177 -25.16 14.89 -12.19
C THR A 177 -24.15 15.89 -12.76
N ALA A 178 -24.43 16.48 -13.92
CA ALA A 178 -23.56 17.48 -14.55
C ALA A 178 -23.20 18.67 -13.61
N ALA A 179 -24.11 19.01 -12.69
CA ALA A 179 -23.90 20.02 -11.66
C ALA A 179 -22.84 19.60 -10.62
N GLN A 180 -22.87 18.35 -10.14
CA GLN A 180 -21.88 17.82 -9.21
C GLN A 180 -20.50 17.71 -9.86
N ALA A 181 -20.42 17.30 -11.13
CA ALA A 181 -19.16 17.25 -11.88
C ALA A 181 -18.55 18.66 -12.06
N THR A 182 -19.39 19.66 -12.36
CA THR A 182 -18.95 21.06 -12.52
C THR A 182 -18.49 21.66 -11.19
N ALA A 183 -19.22 21.40 -10.10
CA ALA A 183 -18.83 21.84 -8.76
C ALA A 183 -17.47 21.27 -8.34
N ARG A 184 -17.21 19.98 -8.59
CA ARG A 184 -15.91 19.34 -8.32
C ARG A 184 -14.76 19.98 -9.09
N ARG A 185 -14.96 20.25 -10.40
CA ARG A 185 -13.96 20.92 -11.24
C ARG A 185 -13.65 22.33 -10.77
N LEU A 186 -14.68 23.09 -10.39
CA LEU A 186 -14.51 24.45 -9.85
C LEU A 186 -13.77 24.42 -8.50
N LEU A 187 -14.15 23.53 -7.59
CA LEU A 187 -13.46 23.39 -6.29
C LEU A 187 -11.97 23.08 -6.47
N PHE A 188 -11.61 22.20 -7.41
CA PHE A 188 -10.21 21.93 -7.73
C PHE A 188 -9.48 23.16 -8.30
N ALA A 189 -10.10 23.86 -9.26
CA ALA A 189 -9.52 25.04 -9.87
C ALA A 189 -9.32 26.19 -8.85
N TRP A 190 -10.30 26.44 -7.99
CA TRP A 190 -10.21 27.42 -6.91
C TRP A 190 -9.18 27.02 -5.86
N GLY A 191 -9.09 25.73 -5.52
CA GLY A 191 -8.05 25.21 -4.63
C GLY A 191 -6.63 25.44 -5.18
N ALA A 192 -6.42 25.11 -6.46
CA ALA A 192 -5.13 25.34 -7.13
C ALA A 192 -4.77 26.83 -7.18
N LEU A 193 -5.73 27.71 -7.53
CA LEU A 193 -5.53 29.16 -7.53
C LEU A 193 -5.18 29.69 -6.13
N LEU A 194 -5.90 29.25 -5.10
CA LEU A 194 -5.63 29.65 -3.72
C LEU A 194 -4.22 29.22 -3.28
N CYS A 195 -3.79 28.00 -3.60
CA CYS A 195 -2.43 27.54 -3.30
C CYS A 195 -1.37 28.40 -4.01
N THR A 196 -1.56 28.75 -5.29
CA THR A 196 -0.62 29.62 -6.02
C THR A 196 -0.57 31.04 -5.45
N LEU A 197 -1.72 31.58 -5.02
CA LEU A 197 -1.81 32.89 -4.38
C LEU A 197 -1.10 32.89 -3.02
N LEU A 198 -1.34 31.88 -2.19
CA LEU A 198 -0.68 31.75 -0.88
C LEU A 198 0.84 31.58 -1.03
N ALA A 199 1.30 30.82 -2.02
CA ALA A 199 2.74 30.66 -2.29
C ALA A 199 3.42 31.97 -2.73
N THR A 200 2.76 32.76 -3.58
CA THR A 200 3.29 34.06 -4.03
C THR A 200 3.27 35.11 -2.93
N LEU A 201 2.25 35.13 -2.06
CA LEU A 201 2.16 36.02 -0.91
C LEU A 201 3.13 35.64 0.22
N ALA A 202 3.46 34.36 0.40
CA ALA A 202 4.42 33.90 1.39
C ALA A 202 5.89 34.07 0.96
N ALA A 203 6.18 34.14 -0.34
CA ALA A 203 7.53 34.33 -0.89
C ALA A 203 8.31 35.53 -0.30
N PRO A 204 7.74 36.75 -0.18
CA PRO A 204 8.45 37.88 0.44
C PRO A 204 8.67 37.72 1.96
N LEU A 205 7.83 36.96 2.66
CA LEU A 205 7.97 36.68 4.10
C LEU A 205 9.05 35.64 4.42
N LEU A 206 9.46 34.83 3.44
CA LEU A 206 10.59 33.91 3.53
C LEU A 206 11.91 34.60 3.17
N TRP A 207 11.86 35.61 2.29
CA TRP A 207 13.05 36.36 1.83
C TRP A 207 13.70 37.20 2.95
N TRP A 208 12.92 37.76 3.89
CA TRP A 208 13.49 38.55 5.00
C TRP A 208 14.19 37.70 6.08
N ARG A 209 13.96 36.38 6.11
CA ARG A 209 14.59 35.47 7.06
C ARG A 209 15.92 34.86 6.58
N LEU A 210 16.30 35.12 5.32
CA LEU A 210 17.53 34.62 4.68
C LEU A 210 18.56 35.73 4.42
N LEU A 211 18.30 36.95 4.89
CA LEU A 211 19.23 38.10 4.99
C LEU A 211 19.49 38.39 6.47
#